data_AF-W9RZ04-F1
#
_entry.id   AF-W9RZ04-F1
#
_cell.length_a   1.000
_cell.length_b   1.000
_cell.length_c   1.000
_cell.angle_alpha   90.00
_cell.angle_beta   90.00
_cell.angle_gamma   90.00
#
_symmetry.space_group_name_H-M   'P 1'
#
loop_
_entity.id
_entity.type
_entity.pdbx_description
1 polymer ?
#
loop_
_entity_poly.entity_id
_entity_poly.type
_entity_poly.pdbx_seq_one_letter_code
_entity_poly.pdbx_strand_id
1 'polypeptide(L)'
;MVPKVHAGMEVDMAGKGDSGKNEERGRKKMMDFLEKAEGLPGLAWQTMWKVGKEDPRRVIHALKVGLALTLVSLLYLIEPLFEGIGHNAIWAVMTVVVVLEFTAGATLCKGLNRGLGTLLAGSLAFLIEYVVNESGRILGAVFIGASVFMIGAAATYIRFFPYIKKNYDYGVLIFLLTFNLITVSSFRVENVLKIAHERFYTIAIGCGTCLLMSLLVFPNWSGEDLHNSTVLKLEGLAKSIEACVNEYFNDTEMEETQNISPDQDPIYKGFKAVLDSKSYDETMALHASWEPRHSRHCHKYPWQQYVKLGAVLRHFGYTVVALHGCLRTEIQTPRSVRALFKDPCIRLSGEVSKVLMELANSIRNRRHCSPELLSDHLHEALQDLNTAIKSQPRLFLGSEGKGGGGHSSMLALAAAHAAAATENPPRGRREVQPGAAQQKNYALSSVKTDSSALMEWKRKRENHNQQKMLRPQLSKIAITSLEFSEALPLAAFASLLVETVAKLDHVIEEVEELGAMACFKEYDANNVSVTCEIPRIDVVQNQLPCHGTD
;
A
#
# COMPACT_ATOMS: atom_id res chain seq x y z
N MET A 1 -36.33 46.19 -54.96
CA MET A 1 -36.95 46.63 -53.69
C MET A 1 -35.87 46.55 -52.62
N VAL A 2 -35.28 47.68 -52.20
CA VAL A 2 -34.05 47.79 -51.37
C VAL A 2 -34.09 49.12 -50.58
N PRO A 3 -33.91 49.11 -49.24
CA PRO A 3 -32.71 49.68 -48.55
C PRO A 3 -32.12 48.66 -47.53
N LYS A 4 -30.87 48.68 -47.02
CA LYS A 4 -29.73 49.65 -46.88
C LYS A 4 -29.74 50.57 -45.64
N VAL A 5 -28.78 50.34 -44.71
CA VAL A 5 -28.36 51.10 -43.48
C VAL A 5 -27.23 50.26 -42.80
N HIS A 6 -26.18 50.70 -42.07
CA HIS A 6 -25.47 51.98 -41.78
C HIS A 6 -23.99 51.69 -41.33
N ALA A 7 -23.22 52.72 -40.95
CA ALA A 7 -21.86 52.72 -40.33
C ALA A 7 -20.66 52.23 -41.19
N GLY A 8 -19.41 52.71 -41.03
CA GLY A 8 -18.79 53.68 -40.09
C GLY A 8 -17.74 53.02 -39.19
N MET A 9 -16.54 53.57 -38.90
CA MET A 9 -15.90 54.87 -39.23
C MET A 9 -14.36 54.69 -39.41
N GLU A 10 -13.57 55.77 -39.34
CA GLU A 10 -12.17 55.90 -39.84
C GLU A 10 -11.03 55.31 -38.98
N VAL A 11 -9.81 55.39 -39.53
CA VAL A 11 -8.52 54.92 -38.99
C VAL A 11 -7.76 56.07 -38.31
N ASP A 12 -6.97 55.78 -37.27
CA ASP A 12 -5.85 56.65 -36.85
C ASP A 12 -4.63 55.82 -36.38
N MET A 13 -3.44 56.43 -36.32
CA MET A 13 -2.14 55.73 -36.35
C MET A 13 -1.13 56.29 -35.32
N ALA A 14 -0.96 55.61 -34.18
CA ALA A 14 0.07 55.93 -33.17
C ALA A 14 0.43 54.73 -32.27
N GLY A 15 1.54 54.80 -31.53
CA GLY A 15 1.79 53.91 -30.37
C GLY A 15 2.96 52.93 -30.43
N LYS A 16 4.08 53.27 -31.08
CA LYS A 16 5.30 52.44 -31.14
C LYS A 16 5.98 52.26 -29.76
N GLY A 17 5.49 51.33 -28.92
CA GLY A 17 5.99 51.17 -27.54
C GLY A 17 5.88 49.82 -26.83
N ASP A 18 5.09 48.85 -27.31
CA ASP A 18 4.79 47.63 -26.53
C ASP A 18 5.55 46.35 -26.95
N SER A 19 6.01 46.26 -28.21
CA SER A 19 6.66 45.03 -28.72
C SER A 19 7.94 44.66 -27.95
N GLY A 20 8.80 45.65 -27.64
CA GLY A 20 10.09 45.41 -26.98
C GLY A 20 9.95 44.80 -25.58
N LYS A 21 8.95 45.23 -24.79
CA LYS A 21 8.69 44.67 -23.46
C LYS A 21 8.22 43.21 -23.52
N ASN A 22 7.45 42.87 -24.55
CA ASN A 22 6.99 41.50 -24.76
C ASN A 22 8.13 40.61 -25.26
N GLU A 23 9.03 41.13 -26.10
CA GLU A 23 10.24 40.43 -26.55
C GLU A 23 11.25 40.20 -25.40
N GLU A 24 11.52 41.21 -24.56
CA GLU A 24 12.34 41.04 -23.34
C GLU A 24 11.73 40.01 -22.38
N ARG A 25 10.41 40.06 -22.15
CA ARG A 25 9.70 39.08 -21.32
C ARG A 25 9.75 37.68 -21.93
N GLY A 26 9.74 37.56 -23.25
CA GLY A 26 9.98 36.32 -23.98
C GLY A 26 11.40 35.79 -23.76
N ARG A 27 12.43 36.64 -23.97
CA ARG A 27 13.84 36.27 -23.78
C ARG A 27 14.14 35.86 -22.33
N LYS A 28 13.62 36.57 -21.32
CA LYS A 28 13.78 36.17 -19.91
C LYS A 28 13.18 34.79 -19.65
N LYS A 29 11.90 34.57 -20.01
CA LYS A 29 11.27 33.23 -19.90
C LYS A 29 12.06 32.14 -20.63
N MET A 30 12.66 32.46 -21.77
CA MET A 30 13.47 31.50 -22.52
C MET A 30 14.80 31.18 -21.83
N MET A 31 15.45 32.17 -21.21
CA MET A 31 16.65 31.93 -20.38
C MET A 31 16.32 31.21 -19.07
N ASP A 32 15.26 31.59 -18.37
CA ASP A 32 14.76 30.89 -17.17
C ASP A 32 14.46 29.39 -17.46
N PHE A 33 14.05 29.08 -18.70
CA PHE A 33 13.79 27.72 -19.17
C PHE A 33 15.07 27.00 -19.60
N LEU A 34 16.05 27.71 -20.19
CA LEU A 34 17.35 27.17 -20.56
C LEU A 34 18.19 26.81 -19.33
N GLU A 35 18.22 27.68 -18.33
CA GLU A 35 18.92 27.47 -17.04
C GLU A 35 18.32 26.28 -16.28
N LYS A 36 16.98 26.13 -16.31
CA LYS A 36 16.31 24.91 -15.83
C LYS A 36 16.66 23.67 -16.65
N ALA A 37 16.79 23.80 -17.98
CA ALA A 37 17.17 22.69 -18.85
C ALA A 37 18.62 22.24 -18.64
N GLU A 38 19.54 23.13 -18.25
CA GLU A 38 20.92 22.79 -17.88
C GLU A 38 21.04 22.16 -16.48
N GLY A 39 20.18 22.57 -15.53
CA GLY A 39 20.12 21.94 -14.20
C GLY A 39 19.51 20.52 -14.21
N LEU A 40 18.55 20.26 -15.10
CA LEU A 40 17.85 18.97 -15.20
C LEU A 40 18.76 17.73 -15.43
N PRO A 41 19.72 17.70 -16.38
CA PRO A 41 20.59 16.53 -16.57
C PRO A 41 21.47 16.25 -15.35
N GLY A 42 21.92 17.29 -14.62
CA GLY A 42 22.68 17.11 -13.38
C GLY A 42 21.83 16.46 -12.28
N LEU A 43 20.60 16.93 -12.08
CA LEU A 43 19.66 16.37 -11.11
C LEU A 43 19.22 14.94 -11.50
N ALA A 44 18.98 14.70 -12.79
CA ALA A 44 18.64 13.38 -13.32
C ALA A 44 19.81 12.39 -13.14
N TRP A 45 21.04 12.80 -13.42
CA TRP A 45 22.23 11.98 -13.21
C TRP A 45 22.43 11.63 -11.73
N GLN A 46 22.29 12.60 -10.82
CA GLN A 46 22.32 12.34 -9.37
C GLN A 46 21.23 11.35 -8.94
N THR A 47 20.03 11.47 -9.50
CA THR A 47 18.89 10.58 -9.21
C THR A 47 19.15 9.16 -9.75
N MET A 48 19.64 9.01 -10.98
CA MET A 48 20.00 7.72 -11.57
C MET A 48 21.13 7.04 -10.79
N TRP A 49 22.16 7.80 -10.40
CA TRP A 49 23.27 7.31 -9.59
C TRP A 49 22.82 6.86 -8.20
N LYS A 50 21.90 7.61 -7.57
CA LYS A 50 21.27 7.25 -6.31
C LYS A 50 20.49 5.93 -6.44
N VAL A 51 19.57 5.83 -7.41
CA VAL A 51 18.75 4.63 -7.65
C VAL A 51 19.60 3.38 -7.93
N GLY A 52 20.71 3.52 -8.68
CA GLY A 52 21.65 2.43 -8.95
C GLY A 52 22.53 2.04 -7.76
N LYS A 53 22.80 2.97 -6.84
CA LYS A 53 23.53 2.72 -5.59
C LYS A 53 22.65 2.10 -4.50
N GLU A 54 21.35 2.41 -4.49
CA GLU A 54 20.37 1.91 -3.52
C GLU A 54 19.98 0.45 -3.76
N ASP A 55 19.80 0.03 -5.02
CA ASP A 55 19.67 -1.39 -5.35
C ASP A 55 20.50 -1.73 -6.61
N PRO A 56 21.72 -2.29 -6.46
CA PRO A 56 22.58 -2.62 -7.60
C PRO A 56 21.98 -3.69 -8.53
N ARG A 57 20.99 -4.47 -8.06
CA ARG A 57 20.27 -5.45 -8.89
C ARG A 57 19.49 -4.76 -10.02
N ARG A 58 19.13 -3.48 -9.87
CA ARG A 58 18.54 -2.64 -10.94
C ARG A 58 19.52 -2.43 -12.09
N VAL A 59 20.78 -2.13 -11.78
CA VAL A 59 21.83 -1.93 -12.79
C VAL A 59 22.12 -3.25 -13.52
N ILE A 60 22.18 -4.35 -12.77
CA ILE A 60 22.33 -5.70 -13.35
C ILE A 60 21.13 -6.05 -14.24
N HIS A 61 19.89 -5.82 -13.80
CA HIS A 61 18.70 -6.08 -14.61
C HIS A 61 18.64 -5.21 -15.88
N ALA A 62 18.95 -3.91 -15.80
CA ALA A 62 19.03 -3.05 -16.98
C ALA A 62 20.06 -3.56 -18.01
N LEU A 63 21.21 -4.06 -17.53
CA LEU A 63 22.20 -4.72 -18.38
C LEU A 63 21.67 -6.02 -19.00
N LYS A 64 20.93 -6.86 -18.25
CA LYS A 64 20.26 -8.06 -18.81
C LYS A 64 19.27 -7.70 -19.91
N VAL A 65 18.48 -6.64 -19.74
CA VAL A 65 17.52 -6.18 -20.77
C VAL A 65 18.26 -5.71 -22.03
N GLY A 66 19.32 -4.91 -21.86
CA GLY A 66 20.19 -4.52 -22.98
C GLY A 66 20.78 -5.73 -23.72
N LEU A 67 21.35 -6.69 -22.98
CA LEU A 67 21.92 -7.92 -23.55
C LEU A 67 20.87 -8.81 -24.22
N ALA A 68 19.66 -8.96 -23.65
CA ALA A 68 18.58 -9.72 -24.26
C ALA A 68 18.15 -9.10 -25.61
N LEU A 69 18.03 -7.77 -25.65
CA LEU A 69 17.69 -7.03 -26.86
C LEU A 69 18.79 -7.11 -27.91
N THR A 70 20.07 -7.02 -27.54
CA THR A 70 21.17 -7.18 -28.50
C THR A 70 21.29 -8.60 -29.03
N LEU A 71 21.11 -9.64 -28.20
CA LEU A 71 21.10 -11.04 -28.66
C LEU A 71 19.96 -11.31 -29.64
N VAL A 72 18.71 -10.94 -29.29
CA VAL A 72 17.56 -11.13 -30.18
C VAL A 72 17.71 -10.31 -31.47
N SER A 73 18.27 -9.10 -31.40
CA SER A 73 18.56 -8.31 -32.60
C SER A 73 19.66 -8.93 -33.47
N LEU A 74 20.72 -9.46 -32.86
CA LEU A 74 21.83 -10.09 -33.57
C LEU A 74 21.40 -11.36 -34.32
N LEU A 75 20.44 -12.11 -33.78
CA LEU A 75 19.81 -13.25 -34.47
C LEU A 75 19.07 -12.85 -35.76
N TYR A 76 18.76 -11.56 -35.98
CA TYR A 76 18.22 -11.05 -37.25
C TYR A 76 19.27 -10.45 -38.19
N LEU A 77 20.42 -10.02 -37.66
CA LEU A 77 21.53 -9.51 -38.46
C LEU A 77 22.40 -10.64 -39.04
N ILE A 78 22.25 -11.87 -38.55
CA ILE A 78 22.92 -13.06 -39.07
C ILE A 78 22.08 -13.65 -40.22
N GLU A 79 22.54 -13.39 -41.44
CA GLU A 79 21.87 -13.66 -42.72
C GLU A 79 21.22 -15.07 -42.86
N PRO A 80 21.87 -16.21 -42.53
CA PRO A 80 21.24 -17.53 -42.63
C PRO A 80 20.11 -17.80 -41.60
N LEU A 81 19.91 -16.93 -40.61
CA LEU A 81 18.74 -16.96 -39.72
C LEU A 81 17.63 -16.00 -40.20
N PHE A 82 17.97 -15.03 -41.06
CA PHE A 82 17.03 -14.02 -41.54
C PHE A 82 16.08 -14.55 -42.60
N GLU A 83 16.53 -15.39 -43.54
CA GLU A 83 15.71 -15.90 -44.66
C GLU A 83 14.42 -16.62 -44.21
N GLY A 84 14.45 -17.28 -43.04
CA GLY A 84 13.28 -17.97 -42.48
C GLY A 84 12.42 -17.16 -41.52
N ILE A 85 12.85 -15.98 -41.06
CA ILE A 85 12.28 -15.31 -39.87
C ILE A 85 12.04 -13.79 -40.07
N GLY A 86 12.78 -13.14 -40.97
CA GLY A 86 13.03 -11.69 -40.95
C GLY A 86 11.81 -10.78 -40.80
N HIS A 87 10.70 -11.06 -41.48
CA HIS A 87 9.49 -10.20 -41.42
C HIS A 87 8.73 -10.28 -40.09
N ASN A 88 8.93 -11.35 -39.31
CA ASN A 88 8.31 -11.54 -37.99
C ASN A 88 9.23 -11.14 -36.82
N ALA A 89 10.46 -10.68 -37.10
CA ALA A 89 11.49 -10.31 -36.12
C ALA A 89 10.99 -9.39 -35.00
N ILE A 90 10.13 -8.43 -35.34
CA ILE A 90 9.51 -7.46 -34.43
C ILE A 90 8.83 -8.17 -33.23
N TRP A 91 8.25 -9.36 -33.44
CA TRP A 91 7.51 -10.08 -32.39
C TRP A 91 8.39 -10.64 -31.28
N ALA A 92 9.66 -10.99 -31.54
CA ALA A 92 10.56 -11.41 -30.46
C ALA A 92 11.15 -10.20 -29.71
N VAL A 93 11.51 -9.11 -30.41
CA VAL A 93 11.95 -7.86 -29.76
C VAL A 93 10.84 -7.33 -28.84
N MET A 94 9.61 -7.23 -29.35
CA MET A 94 8.41 -6.90 -28.57
C MET A 94 8.00 -7.98 -27.54
N THR A 95 8.63 -9.15 -27.56
CA THR A 95 8.51 -10.15 -26.49
C THR A 95 9.52 -9.84 -25.39
N VAL A 96 10.78 -9.58 -25.73
CA VAL A 96 11.82 -9.19 -24.75
C VAL A 96 11.38 -7.97 -23.95
N VAL A 97 10.96 -6.89 -24.62
CA VAL A 97 10.55 -5.63 -23.96
C VAL A 97 9.39 -5.81 -22.97
N VAL A 98 8.48 -6.76 -23.18
CA VAL A 98 7.23 -6.87 -22.40
C VAL A 98 7.20 -8.09 -21.46
N VAL A 99 8.07 -9.08 -21.67
CA VAL A 99 8.19 -10.30 -20.83
C VAL A 99 9.38 -10.26 -19.89
N LEU A 100 10.49 -9.60 -20.24
CA LEU A 100 11.68 -9.59 -19.40
C LEU A 100 11.49 -8.64 -18.20
N GLU A 101 11.20 -9.24 -17.06
CA GLU A 101 10.84 -8.53 -15.83
C GLU A 101 11.97 -8.52 -14.79
N PHE A 102 11.82 -7.68 -13.77
CA PHE A 102 12.85 -7.52 -12.73
C PHE A 102 13.18 -8.83 -11.99
N THR A 103 12.19 -9.72 -11.83
CA THR A 103 12.35 -11.03 -11.17
C THR A 103 12.11 -12.21 -12.12
N ALA A 104 12.70 -13.36 -11.76
CA ALA A 104 12.54 -14.61 -12.50
C ALA A 104 11.08 -15.07 -12.54
N GLY A 105 10.37 -15.04 -11.41
CA GLY A 105 8.96 -15.43 -11.32
C GLY A 105 8.02 -14.56 -12.16
N ALA A 106 8.27 -13.24 -12.21
CA ALA A 106 7.53 -12.33 -13.09
C ALA A 106 7.80 -12.62 -14.58
N THR A 107 9.06 -12.88 -14.94
CA THR A 107 9.46 -13.24 -16.31
C THR A 107 8.79 -14.56 -16.76
N LEU A 108 8.79 -15.58 -15.88
CA LEU A 108 8.13 -16.87 -16.11
C LEU A 108 6.61 -16.71 -16.26
N CYS A 109 5.96 -16.01 -15.34
CA CYS A 109 4.52 -15.73 -15.36
C CYS A 109 4.10 -15.03 -16.67
N LYS A 110 4.78 -13.94 -17.05
CA LYS A 110 4.48 -13.22 -18.31
C LYS A 110 4.80 -14.06 -19.54
N GLY A 111 5.92 -14.79 -19.55
CA GLY A 111 6.32 -15.62 -20.69
C GLY A 111 5.33 -16.75 -20.99
N LEU A 112 4.88 -17.46 -19.95
CA LEU A 112 3.86 -18.50 -20.06
C LEU A 112 2.49 -17.93 -20.43
N ASN A 113 2.05 -16.83 -19.79
CA ASN A 113 0.79 -16.17 -20.14
C ASN A 113 0.78 -15.64 -21.60
N ARG A 114 1.92 -15.16 -22.11
CA ARG A 114 2.05 -14.75 -23.52
C ARG A 114 1.98 -15.94 -24.47
N GLY A 115 2.75 -17.01 -24.18
CA GLY A 115 2.74 -18.23 -25.00
C GLY A 115 1.36 -18.88 -25.07
N LEU A 116 0.67 -19.02 -23.93
CA LEU A 116 -0.69 -19.55 -23.86
C LEU A 116 -1.70 -18.65 -24.56
N GLY A 117 -1.65 -17.33 -24.33
CA GLY A 117 -2.54 -16.37 -24.97
C GLY A 117 -2.42 -16.37 -26.50
N THR A 118 -1.18 -16.39 -27.03
CA THR A 118 -0.91 -16.49 -28.46
C THR A 118 -1.34 -17.85 -29.04
N LEU A 119 -1.09 -18.96 -28.35
CA LEU A 119 -1.47 -20.29 -28.82
C LEU A 119 -2.99 -20.47 -28.89
N LEU A 120 -3.72 -20.08 -27.84
CA LEU A 120 -5.19 -20.11 -27.83
C LEU A 120 -5.80 -19.21 -28.91
N ALA A 121 -5.21 -18.03 -29.12
CA ALA A 121 -5.65 -17.10 -30.16
C ALA A 121 -5.42 -17.64 -31.58
N GLY A 122 -4.25 -18.25 -31.83
CA GLY A 122 -3.93 -18.88 -33.11
C GLY A 122 -4.84 -20.08 -33.42
N SER A 123 -5.06 -20.96 -32.44
CA SER A 123 -5.99 -22.09 -32.57
C SER A 123 -7.43 -21.64 -32.85
N LEU A 124 -7.91 -20.60 -32.17
CA LEU A 124 -9.28 -20.10 -32.38
C LEU A 124 -9.44 -19.36 -33.71
N ALA A 125 -8.42 -18.61 -34.16
CA ALA A 125 -8.43 -17.97 -35.47
C ALA A 125 -8.44 -19.01 -36.61
N PHE A 126 -7.69 -20.11 -36.48
CA PHE A 126 -7.70 -21.23 -37.43
C PHE A 126 -9.09 -21.91 -37.49
N LEU A 127 -9.76 -22.11 -36.36
CA LEU A 127 -11.13 -22.66 -36.35
C LEU A 127 -12.14 -21.76 -37.05
N ILE A 128 -11.98 -20.43 -36.99
CA ILE A 128 -12.81 -19.47 -37.72
C ILE A 128 -12.52 -19.51 -39.21
N GLU A 129 -11.24 -19.50 -39.61
CA GLU A 129 -10.81 -19.59 -41.01
C GLU A 129 -11.34 -20.86 -41.69
N TYR A 130 -11.28 -22.00 -41.00
CA TYR A 130 -11.84 -23.27 -41.46
C TYR A 130 -13.34 -23.14 -41.80
N VAL A 131 -14.13 -22.48 -40.96
CA VAL A 131 -15.57 -22.21 -41.21
C VAL A 131 -15.78 -21.18 -42.32
N VAL A 132 -14.89 -20.18 -42.43
CA VAL A 132 -14.94 -19.11 -43.46
C VAL A 132 -14.73 -19.68 -44.86
N ASN A 133 -13.79 -20.60 -45.04
CA ASN A 133 -13.50 -21.20 -46.35
C ASN A 133 -14.71 -21.93 -46.95
N GLU A 134 -15.45 -22.69 -46.13
CA GLU A 134 -16.71 -23.35 -46.55
C GLU A 134 -17.87 -22.37 -46.77
N SER A 135 -17.81 -21.15 -46.21
CA SER A 135 -18.90 -20.18 -46.22
C SER A 135 -18.92 -19.23 -47.43
N GLY A 136 -17.81 -19.12 -48.17
CA GLY A 136 -17.69 -18.21 -49.32
C GLY A 136 -17.54 -16.72 -48.94
N ARG A 137 -16.97 -15.93 -49.88
CA ARG A 137 -16.30 -14.65 -49.55
C ARG A 137 -17.15 -13.57 -48.85
N ILE A 138 -18.45 -13.49 -49.14
CA ILE A 138 -19.33 -12.46 -48.54
C ILE A 138 -19.76 -12.86 -47.13
N LEU A 139 -20.27 -14.10 -46.95
CA LEU A 139 -20.65 -14.62 -45.63
C LEU A 139 -19.44 -14.75 -44.72
N GLY A 140 -18.29 -15.17 -45.26
CA GLY A 140 -17.01 -15.22 -44.55
C GLY A 140 -16.58 -13.86 -43.97
N ALA A 141 -16.72 -12.76 -44.74
CA ALA A 141 -16.41 -11.41 -44.24
C ALA A 141 -17.34 -11.00 -43.07
N VAL A 142 -18.64 -11.30 -43.17
CA VAL A 142 -19.62 -11.05 -42.10
C VAL A 142 -19.33 -11.91 -40.86
N PHE A 143 -18.98 -13.19 -41.06
CA PHE A 143 -18.65 -14.12 -39.98
C PHE A 143 -17.35 -13.74 -39.25
N ILE A 144 -16.33 -13.27 -39.97
CA ILE A 144 -15.11 -12.69 -39.38
C ILE A 144 -15.47 -11.47 -38.51
N GLY A 145 -16.25 -10.52 -39.05
CA GLY A 145 -16.67 -9.33 -38.30
C GLY A 145 -17.48 -9.66 -37.04
N ALA A 146 -18.44 -10.58 -37.15
CA ALA A 146 -19.24 -11.06 -36.03
C ALA A 146 -18.38 -11.79 -34.98
N SER A 147 -17.42 -12.61 -35.40
CA SER A 147 -16.52 -13.34 -34.50
C SER A 147 -15.57 -12.38 -33.76
N VAL A 148 -14.98 -11.41 -34.46
CA VAL A 148 -14.16 -10.34 -33.88
C VAL A 148 -14.96 -9.55 -32.83
N PHE A 149 -16.20 -9.17 -33.13
CA PHE A 149 -17.08 -8.49 -32.18
C PHE A 149 -17.39 -9.36 -30.96
N MET A 150 -17.86 -10.58 -31.15
CA MET A 150 -18.29 -11.46 -30.05
C MET A 150 -17.12 -11.90 -29.15
N ILE A 151 -15.98 -12.28 -29.73
CA ILE A 151 -14.80 -12.71 -28.96
C ILE A 151 -14.11 -11.51 -28.32
N GLY A 152 -14.04 -10.36 -29.00
CA GLY A 152 -13.54 -9.11 -28.41
C GLY A 152 -14.38 -8.65 -27.22
N ALA A 153 -15.71 -8.66 -27.35
CA ALA A 153 -16.64 -8.34 -26.26
C ALA A 153 -16.54 -9.33 -25.10
N ALA A 154 -16.56 -10.65 -25.38
CA ALA A 154 -16.47 -11.69 -24.36
C ALA A 154 -15.13 -11.64 -23.60
N ALA A 155 -14.00 -11.55 -24.31
CA ALA A 155 -12.69 -11.46 -23.68
C ALA A 155 -12.54 -10.16 -22.86
N THR A 156 -13.06 -9.03 -23.35
CA THR A 156 -13.07 -7.76 -22.58
C THR A 156 -13.95 -7.87 -21.34
N TYR A 157 -15.13 -8.48 -21.44
CA TYR A 157 -16.00 -8.69 -20.28
C TYR A 157 -15.36 -9.61 -19.23
N ILE A 158 -14.66 -10.66 -19.68
CA ILE A 158 -13.93 -11.61 -18.83
C ILE A 158 -12.83 -10.92 -17.99
N ARG A 159 -12.24 -9.80 -18.47
CA ARG A 159 -11.25 -9.01 -17.70
C ARG A 159 -11.84 -8.27 -16.49
N PHE A 160 -13.17 -8.14 -16.37
CA PHE A 160 -13.78 -7.54 -15.17
C PHE A 160 -13.88 -8.50 -13.98
N PHE A 161 -13.74 -9.82 -14.17
CA PHE A 161 -13.71 -10.77 -13.06
C PHE A 161 -12.39 -10.62 -12.27
N PRO A 162 -12.42 -10.29 -10.96
CA PRO A 162 -11.19 -9.99 -10.20
C PRO A 162 -10.14 -11.11 -10.21
N TYR A 163 -10.58 -12.38 -10.22
CA TYR A 163 -9.69 -13.54 -10.30
C TYR A 163 -8.94 -13.62 -11.64
N ILE A 164 -9.59 -13.29 -12.76
CA ILE A 164 -8.94 -13.24 -14.07
C ILE A 164 -8.04 -12.01 -14.15
N LYS A 165 -8.53 -10.85 -13.70
CA LYS A 165 -7.76 -9.60 -13.69
C LYS A 165 -6.45 -9.71 -12.90
N LYS A 166 -6.46 -10.41 -11.76
CA LYS A 166 -5.26 -10.59 -10.92
C LYS A 166 -4.24 -11.56 -11.51
N ASN A 167 -4.68 -12.65 -12.14
CA ASN A 167 -3.79 -13.76 -12.49
C ASN A 167 -3.45 -13.86 -14.00
N TYR A 168 -4.34 -13.38 -14.88
CA TYR A 168 -4.32 -13.69 -16.31
C TYR A 168 -4.58 -12.49 -17.24
N ASP A 169 -4.77 -11.26 -16.74
CA ASP A 169 -5.15 -10.09 -17.57
C ASP A 169 -4.22 -9.87 -18.78
N TYR A 170 -2.90 -9.99 -18.54
CA TYR A 170 -1.89 -9.94 -19.60
C TYR A 170 -2.04 -11.06 -20.64
N GLY A 171 -2.40 -12.28 -20.22
CA GLY A 171 -2.69 -13.39 -21.12
C GLY A 171 -3.94 -13.14 -21.97
N VAL A 172 -5.00 -12.56 -21.38
CA VAL A 172 -6.24 -12.19 -22.08
C VAL A 172 -6.01 -11.02 -23.05
N LEU A 173 -5.17 -10.04 -22.68
CA LEU A 173 -4.72 -8.96 -23.57
C LEU A 173 -3.94 -9.50 -24.78
N ILE A 174 -2.94 -10.36 -24.55
CA ILE A 174 -2.16 -10.99 -25.63
C ILE A 174 -3.05 -11.87 -26.51
N PHE A 175 -3.97 -12.63 -25.93
CA PHE A 175 -4.98 -13.39 -26.65
C PHE A 175 -5.82 -12.49 -27.56
N LEU A 176 -6.44 -11.44 -27.02
CA LEU A 176 -7.30 -10.52 -27.78
C LEU A 176 -6.53 -9.81 -28.92
N LEU A 177 -5.31 -9.34 -28.65
CA LEU A 177 -4.45 -8.70 -29.64
C LEU A 177 -4.06 -9.69 -30.76
N THR A 178 -3.59 -10.89 -30.39
CA THR A 178 -3.17 -11.92 -31.34
C THR A 178 -4.36 -12.40 -32.18
N PHE A 179 -5.50 -12.66 -31.54
CA PHE A 179 -6.71 -13.19 -32.16
C PHE A 179 -7.24 -12.25 -33.23
N ASN A 180 -7.44 -10.98 -32.90
CA ASN A 180 -7.93 -9.99 -33.85
C ASN A 180 -6.92 -9.78 -35.00
N LEU A 181 -5.63 -9.70 -34.70
CA LEU A 181 -4.60 -9.48 -35.71
C LEU A 181 -4.47 -10.65 -36.69
N ILE A 182 -4.57 -11.90 -36.22
CA ILE A 182 -4.54 -13.07 -37.09
C ILE A 182 -5.84 -13.17 -37.90
N THR A 183 -7.02 -13.07 -37.26
CA THR A 183 -8.33 -13.25 -37.90
C THR A 183 -8.62 -12.17 -38.95
N VAL A 184 -8.21 -10.92 -38.72
CA VAL A 184 -8.31 -9.84 -39.72
C VAL A 184 -7.28 -9.99 -40.85
N SER A 185 -6.10 -10.57 -40.57
CA SER A 185 -5.10 -10.86 -41.61
C SER A 185 -5.51 -12.01 -42.53
N SER A 186 -6.25 -13.01 -42.02
CA SER A 186 -6.80 -14.15 -42.79
C SER A 186 -7.54 -13.69 -44.04
N PHE A 187 -8.39 -12.67 -43.90
CA PHE A 187 -9.18 -12.10 -45.01
C PHE A 187 -8.33 -11.50 -46.16
N ARG A 188 -7.02 -11.34 -45.98
CA ARG A 188 -6.09 -10.82 -46.99
C ARG A 188 -4.97 -11.80 -47.39
N VAL A 189 -4.72 -12.87 -46.64
CA VAL A 189 -3.57 -13.76 -46.87
C VAL A 189 -3.95 -15.21 -46.58
N GLU A 190 -3.97 -16.04 -47.63
CA GLU A 190 -4.46 -17.43 -47.67
C GLU A 190 -3.56 -18.45 -46.92
N ASN A 191 -2.69 -18.01 -46.00
CA ASN A 191 -1.67 -18.83 -45.34
C ASN A 191 -1.52 -18.51 -43.84
N VAL A 192 -2.64 -18.36 -43.14
CA VAL A 192 -2.68 -18.01 -41.71
C VAL A 192 -1.94 -19.00 -40.81
N LEU A 193 -2.01 -20.30 -41.08
CA LEU A 193 -1.29 -21.30 -40.29
C LEU A 193 0.22 -21.02 -40.28
N LYS A 194 0.80 -20.61 -41.41
CA LYS A 194 2.20 -20.18 -41.50
C LYS A 194 2.46 -18.92 -40.67
N ILE A 195 1.61 -17.89 -40.78
CA ILE A 195 1.72 -16.64 -40.01
C ILE A 195 1.63 -16.91 -38.50
N ALA A 196 0.72 -17.78 -38.07
CA ALA A 196 0.55 -18.16 -36.67
C ALA A 196 1.75 -18.96 -36.13
N HIS A 197 2.28 -19.89 -36.94
CA HIS A 197 3.47 -20.67 -36.62
C HIS A 197 4.72 -19.79 -36.49
N GLU A 198 4.98 -18.90 -37.45
CA GLU A 198 6.11 -17.95 -37.40
C GLU A 198 6.04 -17.02 -36.19
N ARG A 199 4.83 -16.54 -35.83
CA ARG A 199 4.58 -15.77 -34.60
C ARG A 199 4.87 -16.59 -33.34
N PHE A 200 4.41 -17.84 -33.28
CA PHE A 200 4.66 -18.70 -32.13
C PHE A 200 6.16 -18.97 -31.93
N TYR A 201 6.89 -19.27 -33.00
CA TYR A 201 8.34 -19.51 -32.94
C TYR A 201 9.14 -18.24 -32.58
N THR A 202 8.80 -17.08 -33.15
CA THR A 202 9.47 -15.82 -32.77
C THR A 202 9.19 -15.41 -31.32
N ILE A 203 7.95 -15.61 -30.84
CA ILE A 203 7.62 -15.40 -29.41
C ILE A 203 8.35 -16.42 -28.52
N ALA A 204 8.47 -17.69 -28.95
CA ALA A 204 9.21 -18.72 -28.22
C ALA A 204 10.73 -18.39 -28.11
N ILE A 205 11.34 -17.88 -29.19
CA ILE A 205 12.74 -17.39 -29.17
C ILE A 205 12.87 -16.23 -28.18
N GLY A 206 11.98 -15.22 -28.26
CA GLY A 206 11.99 -14.07 -27.35
C GLY A 206 11.84 -14.49 -25.88
N CYS A 207 10.83 -15.31 -25.56
CA CYS A 207 10.65 -15.87 -24.22
C CYS A 207 11.85 -16.71 -23.77
N GLY A 208 12.45 -17.51 -24.66
CA GLY A 208 13.65 -18.30 -24.39
C GLY A 208 14.84 -17.42 -23.98
N THR A 209 15.10 -16.31 -24.69
CA THR A 209 16.15 -15.35 -24.32
C THR A 209 15.83 -14.64 -23.00
N CYS A 210 14.57 -14.29 -22.73
CA CYS A 210 14.16 -13.74 -21.43
C CYS A 210 14.46 -14.72 -20.28
N LEU A 211 14.10 -16.00 -20.44
CA LEU A 211 14.32 -17.02 -19.42
C LEU A 211 15.82 -17.31 -19.21
N LEU A 212 16.60 -17.36 -20.29
CA LEU A 212 18.06 -17.48 -20.22
C LEU A 212 18.68 -16.38 -19.35
N MET A 213 18.28 -15.12 -19.59
CA MET A 213 18.77 -13.96 -18.85
C MET A 213 18.26 -13.92 -17.41
N SER A 214 16.97 -14.15 -17.17
CA SER A 214 16.39 -14.08 -15.82
C SER A 214 16.79 -15.23 -14.90
N LEU A 215 17.13 -16.42 -15.44
CA LEU A 215 17.46 -17.60 -14.63
C LEU A 215 18.97 -17.87 -14.50
N LEU A 216 19.78 -17.60 -15.53
CA LEU A 216 21.22 -17.92 -15.49
C LEU A 216 22.09 -16.71 -15.14
N VAL A 217 21.72 -15.50 -15.57
CA VAL A 217 22.51 -14.29 -15.33
C VAL A 217 22.03 -13.61 -14.05
N PHE A 218 22.69 -13.89 -12.92
CA PHE A 218 22.42 -13.28 -11.60
C PHE A 218 20.91 -13.23 -11.24
N PRO A 219 20.23 -14.38 -11.06
CA PRO A 219 18.77 -14.43 -10.92
C PRO A 219 18.25 -13.65 -9.70
N ASN A 220 17.19 -12.86 -9.92
CA ASN A 220 16.45 -12.15 -8.88
C ASN A 220 15.19 -12.95 -8.54
N TRP A 221 15.07 -13.40 -7.29
CA TRP A 221 13.97 -14.26 -6.83
C TRP A 221 12.92 -13.46 -6.04
N SER A 222 11.70 -13.41 -6.56
CA SER A 222 10.57 -12.73 -5.91
C SER A 222 10.15 -13.38 -4.59
N GLY A 223 10.38 -14.70 -4.44
CA GLY A 223 10.23 -15.36 -3.15
C GLY A 223 11.21 -14.87 -2.08
N GLU A 224 12.42 -14.49 -2.48
CA GLU A 224 13.44 -13.96 -1.58
C GLU A 224 13.21 -12.48 -1.25
N ASP A 225 12.75 -11.68 -2.23
CA ASP A 225 12.30 -10.30 -1.97
C ASP A 225 11.11 -10.28 -0.99
N LEU A 226 10.12 -11.17 -1.13
CA LEU A 226 9.00 -11.31 -0.19
C LEU A 226 9.46 -11.73 1.21
N HIS A 227 10.39 -12.70 1.28
CA HIS A 227 10.97 -13.17 2.54
C HIS A 227 11.64 -12.04 3.32
N ASN A 228 12.53 -11.30 2.67
CA ASN A 228 13.25 -10.18 3.28
C ASN A 228 12.32 -8.98 3.57
N SER A 229 11.33 -8.72 2.72
CA SER A 229 10.28 -7.72 2.99
C SER A 229 9.53 -8.00 4.29
N THR A 230 9.12 -9.25 4.53
CA THR A 230 8.41 -9.63 5.76
C THR A 230 9.29 -9.51 7.02
N VAL A 231 10.58 -9.83 6.94
CA VAL A 231 11.54 -9.56 8.02
C VAL A 231 11.63 -8.05 8.31
N LEU A 232 11.83 -7.22 7.28
CA LEU A 232 11.93 -5.76 7.44
C LEU A 232 10.63 -5.13 7.98
N LYS A 233 9.45 -5.64 7.62
CA LYS A 233 8.16 -5.19 8.15
C LYS A 233 8.01 -5.49 9.65
N LEU A 234 8.48 -6.63 10.13
CA LEU A 234 8.52 -6.95 11.57
C LEU A 234 9.50 -6.02 12.33
N GLU A 235 10.72 -5.84 11.81
CA GLU A 235 11.71 -4.95 12.42
C GLU A 235 11.29 -3.47 12.41
N GLY A 236 10.54 -3.04 11.38
CA GLY A 236 9.95 -1.71 11.30
C GLY A 236 8.90 -1.49 12.39
N LEU A 237 7.99 -2.45 12.60
CA LEU A 237 6.97 -2.39 13.65
C LEU A 237 7.57 -2.40 15.06
N ALA A 238 8.61 -3.20 15.31
CA ALA A 238 9.32 -3.24 16.58
C ALA A 238 9.86 -1.84 16.95
N LYS A 239 10.64 -1.25 16.03
CA LYS A 239 11.21 0.09 16.18
C LYS A 239 10.14 1.17 16.30
N SER A 240 9.05 1.09 15.53
CA SER A 240 7.95 2.07 15.60
C SER A 240 7.21 2.02 16.93
N ILE A 241 6.96 0.85 17.53
CA ILE A 241 6.30 0.77 18.84
C ILE A 241 7.20 1.33 19.94
N GLU A 242 8.47 0.91 19.97
CA GLU A 242 9.43 1.35 20.97
C GLU A 242 9.67 2.88 20.88
N ALA A 243 9.77 3.42 19.67
CA ALA A 243 9.86 4.87 19.45
C ALA A 243 8.57 5.61 19.85
N CYS A 244 7.38 5.09 19.51
CA CYS A 244 6.10 5.68 19.93
C CYS A 244 6.00 5.83 21.45
N VAL A 245 6.39 4.80 22.22
CA VAL A 245 6.31 4.86 23.68
C VAL A 245 7.38 5.79 24.25
N ASN A 246 8.62 5.70 23.78
CA ASN A 246 9.68 6.59 24.23
C ASN A 246 9.37 8.06 23.94
N GLU A 247 8.83 8.40 22.76
CA GLU A 247 8.43 9.77 22.43
C GLU A 247 7.26 10.25 23.30
N TYR A 248 6.23 9.42 23.52
CA TYR A 248 5.07 9.78 24.36
C TYR A 248 5.49 10.13 25.80
N PHE A 249 6.45 9.39 26.35
CA PHE A 249 6.95 9.57 27.72
C PHE A 249 8.18 10.48 27.84
N ASN A 250 8.69 11.08 26.76
CA ASN A 250 9.80 12.03 26.84
C ASN A 250 9.36 13.37 27.44
N ASP A 251 10.21 13.92 28.31
CA ASP A 251 9.94 15.15 29.07
C ASP A 251 10.46 16.43 28.40
N THR A 252 11.15 16.30 27.26
CA THR A 252 11.60 17.41 26.41
C THR A 252 10.43 18.31 26.06
N GLU A 253 10.63 19.62 26.04
CA GLU A 253 9.63 20.54 25.52
C GLU A 253 9.43 20.30 24.02
N MET A 254 8.21 20.54 23.53
CA MET A 254 7.93 20.44 22.09
C MET A 254 8.57 21.64 21.39
N GLU A 255 9.87 21.56 21.10
CA GLU A 255 10.61 22.47 20.21
C GLU A 255 10.05 22.36 18.78
N GLU A 256 8.88 22.98 18.57
CA GLU A 256 8.21 23.23 17.30
C GLU A 256 8.40 22.17 16.20
N THR A 257 8.09 20.90 16.51
CA THR A 257 8.05 19.77 15.55
C THR A 257 7.01 19.93 14.42
N GLN A 258 6.45 21.13 14.25
CA GLN A 258 5.49 21.53 13.22
C GLN A 258 6.07 21.52 11.80
N ASN A 259 7.40 21.37 11.65
CA ASN A 259 8.09 21.41 10.35
C ASN A 259 8.75 20.08 9.92
N ILE A 260 8.61 18.98 10.67
CA ILE A 260 8.97 17.65 10.16
C ILE A 260 7.80 17.13 9.32
N SER A 261 7.99 17.00 8.01
CA SER A 261 6.94 16.43 7.15
C SER A 261 6.71 14.95 7.51
N PRO A 262 5.47 14.43 7.40
CA PRO A 262 5.17 13.05 7.80
C PRO A 262 6.09 12.01 7.15
N ASP A 263 6.49 12.22 5.90
CA ASP A 263 7.39 11.32 5.15
C ASP A 263 8.86 11.34 5.62
N GLN A 264 9.24 12.23 6.56
CA GLN A 264 10.57 12.23 7.19
C GLN A 264 10.60 11.51 8.55
N ASP A 265 9.47 11.48 9.26
CA ASP A 265 9.28 10.83 10.57
C ASP A 265 9.70 9.34 10.52
N PRO A 266 10.68 8.90 11.34
CA PRO A 266 11.19 7.52 11.31
C PRO A 266 10.17 6.50 11.84
N ILE A 267 9.29 6.91 12.77
CA ILE A 267 8.23 6.08 13.32
C ILE A 267 7.19 5.81 12.24
N TYR A 268 6.78 6.85 11.51
CA TYR A 268 5.85 6.75 10.39
C TYR A 268 6.38 5.81 9.30
N LYS A 269 7.66 5.95 8.91
CA LYS A 269 8.29 5.06 7.91
C LYS A 269 8.19 3.57 8.28
N GLY A 270 8.47 3.24 9.55
CA GLY A 270 8.50 1.85 10.03
C GLY A 270 7.15 1.13 9.89
N PHE A 271 6.02 1.79 10.19
CA PHE A 271 4.70 1.19 10.00
C PHE A 271 4.11 1.41 8.60
N LYS A 272 4.39 2.53 7.92
CA LYS A 272 3.89 2.82 6.56
C LYS A 272 4.22 1.69 5.58
N ALA A 273 5.45 1.18 5.65
CA ALA A 273 5.94 0.04 4.87
C ALA A 273 5.03 -1.21 4.95
N VAL A 274 4.37 -1.40 6.09
CA VAL A 274 3.44 -2.52 6.33
C VAL A 274 2.06 -2.22 5.76
N LEU A 275 1.54 -1.02 5.97
CA LEU A 275 0.20 -0.61 5.52
C LEU A 275 0.07 -0.69 4.00
N ASP A 276 1.08 -0.17 3.30
CA ASP A 276 1.13 -0.13 1.83
C ASP A 276 1.54 -1.49 1.20
N SER A 277 1.88 -2.51 2.00
CA SER A 277 2.48 -3.76 1.49
C SER A 277 1.53 -4.65 0.69
N LYS A 278 0.21 -4.52 0.86
CA LYS A 278 -0.77 -5.54 0.44
C LYS A 278 -0.63 -5.98 -1.03
N SER A 279 -0.60 -5.04 -1.96
CA SER A 279 -0.52 -5.34 -3.41
C SER A 279 0.84 -5.91 -3.81
N TYR A 280 1.92 -5.43 -3.17
CA TYR A 280 3.28 -5.92 -3.35
C TYR A 280 3.41 -7.38 -2.86
N ASP A 281 2.96 -7.66 -1.64
CA ASP A 281 2.99 -9.00 -1.04
C ASP A 281 2.19 -10.01 -1.88
N GLU A 282 0.97 -9.64 -2.29
CA GLU A 282 0.12 -10.47 -3.16
C GLU A 282 0.76 -10.76 -4.53
N THR A 283 1.49 -9.79 -5.10
CA THR A 283 2.13 -9.91 -6.41
C THR A 283 3.44 -10.70 -6.33
N MET A 284 4.26 -10.46 -5.30
CA MET A 284 5.48 -11.26 -5.08
C MET A 284 5.15 -12.72 -4.77
N ALA A 285 4.11 -12.99 -3.96
CA ALA A 285 3.67 -14.35 -3.67
C ALA A 285 3.12 -15.09 -4.90
N LEU A 286 2.51 -14.37 -5.85
CA LEU A 286 2.12 -14.90 -7.15
C LEU A 286 3.36 -15.24 -7.98
N HIS A 287 4.28 -14.30 -8.16
CA HIS A 287 5.52 -14.51 -8.94
C HIS A 287 6.37 -15.65 -8.36
N ALA A 288 6.55 -15.72 -7.05
CA ALA A 288 7.32 -16.75 -6.35
C ALA A 288 6.73 -18.16 -6.52
N SER A 289 5.43 -18.27 -6.85
CA SER A 289 4.78 -19.55 -7.15
C SER A 289 5.13 -20.11 -8.54
N TRP A 290 5.61 -19.26 -9.46
CA TRP A 290 6.12 -19.67 -10.78
C TRP A 290 7.61 -20.01 -10.77
N GLU A 291 8.35 -19.67 -9.72
CA GLU A 291 9.81 -19.83 -9.68
C GLU A 291 10.23 -21.32 -9.55
N PRO A 292 11.24 -21.79 -10.32
CA PRO A 292 11.74 -23.16 -10.22
C PRO A 292 12.22 -23.49 -8.81
N ARG A 293 11.78 -24.64 -8.28
CA ARG A 293 12.01 -25.03 -6.88
C ARG A 293 13.50 -25.25 -6.62
N HIS A 294 14.07 -24.41 -5.75
CA HIS A 294 15.49 -24.47 -5.39
C HIS A 294 15.83 -25.49 -4.28
N SER A 295 14.82 -26.05 -3.60
CA SER A 295 15.01 -27.02 -2.50
C SER A 295 14.99 -28.48 -2.99
N ARG A 296 16.02 -29.25 -2.60
CA ARG A 296 16.18 -30.70 -2.90
C ARG A 296 14.98 -31.57 -2.47
N HIS A 297 14.20 -31.11 -1.49
CA HIS A 297 13.05 -31.87 -0.96
C HIS A 297 11.73 -31.59 -1.70
N CYS A 298 11.71 -30.75 -2.74
CA CYS A 298 10.56 -30.50 -3.63
C CYS A 298 9.25 -30.02 -2.96
N HIS A 299 9.23 -29.72 -1.66
CA HIS A 299 8.05 -29.21 -0.95
C HIS A 299 7.59 -27.86 -1.54
N LYS A 300 6.28 -27.62 -1.54
CA LYS A 300 5.68 -26.38 -2.04
C LYS A 300 5.79 -25.31 -0.96
N TYR A 301 6.73 -24.38 -1.10
CA TYR A 301 6.95 -23.31 -0.13
C TYR A 301 5.67 -22.45 0.07
N PRO A 302 5.29 -22.09 1.31
CA PRO A 302 3.98 -21.53 1.62
C PRO A 302 3.89 -20.01 1.34
N TRP A 303 4.11 -19.59 0.09
CA TRP A 303 4.07 -18.15 -0.29
C TRP A 303 2.76 -17.43 0.05
N GLN A 304 1.63 -18.14 0.11
CA GLN A 304 0.35 -17.56 0.53
C GLN A 304 0.28 -17.28 2.03
N GLN A 305 1.06 -17.98 2.86
CA GLN A 305 1.16 -17.70 4.29
C GLN A 305 1.90 -16.40 4.57
N TYR A 306 2.92 -16.06 3.76
CA TYR A 306 3.54 -14.71 3.81
C TYR A 306 2.52 -13.60 3.54
N VAL A 307 1.47 -13.86 2.75
CA VAL A 307 0.37 -12.90 2.49
C VAL A 307 -0.64 -12.86 3.65
N LYS A 308 -0.95 -13.99 4.29
CA LYS A 308 -1.75 -14.02 5.54
C LYS A 308 -1.06 -13.25 6.66
N LEU A 309 0.21 -13.56 6.93
CA LEU A 309 1.06 -12.87 7.90
C LEU A 309 1.16 -11.37 7.57
N GLY A 310 1.34 -11.02 6.29
CA GLY A 310 1.27 -9.63 5.81
C GLY A 310 -0.11 -8.95 6.01
N ALA A 311 -1.18 -9.70 6.25
CA ALA A 311 -2.47 -9.16 6.69
C ALA A 311 -2.53 -8.95 8.19
N VAL A 312 -2.10 -9.91 9.01
CA VAL A 312 -2.09 -9.75 10.47
C VAL A 312 -1.11 -8.65 10.90
N LEU A 313 0.06 -8.54 10.27
CA LEU A 313 0.99 -7.42 10.46
C LEU A 313 0.36 -6.05 10.12
N ARG A 314 -0.56 -5.97 9.16
CA ARG A 314 -1.35 -4.74 8.91
C ARG A 314 -2.37 -4.48 10.00
N HIS A 315 -3.06 -5.50 10.51
CA HIS A 315 -3.99 -5.36 11.64
C HIS A 315 -3.30 -4.92 12.94
N PHE A 316 -2.07 -5.39 13.16
CA PHE A 316 -1.15 -4.93 14.20
C PHE A 316 -0.69 -3.50 13.95
N GLY A 317 -0.24 -3.20 12.71
CA GLY A 317 0.19 -1.88 12.28
C GLY A 317 -0.86 -0.78 12.48
N TYR A 318 -2.16 -1.06 12.32
CA TYR A 318 -3.23 -0.10 12.64
C TYR A 318 -3.25 0.33 14.12
N THR A 319 -2.83 -0.54 15.07
CA THR A 319 -2.65 -0.12 16.48
C THR A 319 -1.45 0.80 16.64
N VAL A 320 -0.36 0.56 15.90
CA VAL A 320 0.83 1.43 15.90
C VAL A 320 0.52 2.82 15.33
N VAL A 321 -0.32 2.90 14.29
CA VAL A 321 -0.87 4.17 13.77
C VAL A 321 -1.67 4.90 14.85
N ALA A 322 -2.49 4.20 15.62
CA ALA A 322 -3.28 4.80 16.69
C ALA A 322 -2.39 5.31 17.84
N LEU A 323 -1.36 4.55 18.24
CA LEU A 323 -0.34 4.98 19.21
C LEU A 323 0.43 6.23 18.74
N HIS A 324 0.80 6.28 17.46
CA HIS A 324 1.43 7.46 16.84
C HIS A 324 0.47 8.67 16.80
N GLY A 325 -0.82 8.43 16.56
CA GLY A 325 -1.87 9.44 16.68
C GLY A 325 -1.95 10.05 18.09
N CYS A 326 -1.76 9.24 19.14
CA CYS A 326 -1.72 9.69 20.53
C CYS A 326 -0.50 10.56 20.89
N LEU A 327 0.57 10.60 20.07
CA LEU A 327 1.66 11.59 20.23
C LEU A 327 1.21 13.01 19.86
N ARG A 328 0.26 13.11 18.92
CA ARG A 328 -0.14 14.35 18.26
C ARG A 328 -1.48 14.89 18.78
N THR A 329 -1.95 14.44 19.94
CA THR A 329 -3.21 14.89 20.54
C THR A 329 -3.08 16.28 21.17
N GLU A 330 -3.96 17.20 20.76
CA GLU A 330 -4.06 18.56 21.31
C GLU A 330 -4.36 18.57 22.81
N ILE A 331 -5.08 17.56 23.30
CA ILE A 331 -5.29 17.29 24.73
C ILE A 331 -4.12 16.43 25.23
N GLN A 332 -3.29 16.97 26.11
CA GLN A 332 -2.17 16.23 26.72
C GLN A 332 -2.44 15.88 28.19
N THR A 333 -2.20 14.63 28.56
CA THR A 333 -2.24 14.21 29.96
C THR A 333 -1.07 14.84 30.75
N PRO A 334 -1.33 15.46 31.92
CA PRO A 334 -0.32 16.12 32.75
C PRO A 334 0.89 15.24 33.13
N ARG A 335 2.09 15.83 33.16
CA ARG A 335 3.37 15.13 33.36
C ARG A 335 3.41 14.26 34.63
N SER A 336 2.80 14.70 35.73
CA SER A 336 2.73 13.94 36.99
C SER A 336 1.92 12.64 36.88
N VAL A 337 0.88 12.64 36.06
CA VAL A 337 0.06 11.45 35.76
C VAL A 337 0.77 10.58 34.75
N ARG A 338 1.42 11.18 33.74
CA ARG A 338 2.20 10.47 32.73
C ARG A 338 3.37 9.70 33.35
N ALA A 339 4.12 10.30 34.27
CA ALA A 339 5.22 9.66 34.99
C ALA A 339 4.80 8.38 35.73
N LEU A 340 3.56 8.32 36.23
CA LEU A 340 2.99 7.18 36.97
C LEU A 340 2.79 5.91 36.12
N PHE A 341 2.82 6.05 34.79
CA PHE A 341 2.67 4.95 33.82
C PHE A 341 3.89 4.79 32.89
N LYS A 342 4.94 5.59 33.10
CA LYS A 342 6.14 5.63 32.25
C LYS A 342 6.85 4.29 32.20
N ASP A 343 7.29 3.77 33.34
CA ASP A 343 8.09 2.55 33.39
C ASP A 343 7.31 1.29 32.96
N PRO A 344 6.05 1.06 33.38
CA PRO A 344 5.26 -0.09 32.90
C PRO A 344 4.99 -0.06 31.39
N CYS A 345 4.69 1.11 30.81
CA CYS A 345 4.49 1.23 29.36
C CYS A 345 5.79 1.02 28.58
N ILE A 346 6.90 1.63 29.02
CA ILE A 346 8.22 1.45 28.39
C ILE A 346 8.64 -0.01 28.45
N ARG A 347 8.50 -0.67 29.61
CA ARG A 347 8.75 -2.12 29.77
C ARG A 347 7.94 -2.92 28.75
N LEU A 348 6.63 -2.71 28.68
CA LEU A 348 5.76 -3.46 27.79
C LEU A 348 6.12 -3.27 26.31
N SER A 349 6.41 -2.04 25.88
CA SER A 349 6.89 -1.80 24.51
C SER A 349 8.24 -2.43 24.20
N GLY A 350 9.14 -2.51 25.20
CA GLY A 350 10.42 -3.20 25.08
C GLY A 350 10.25 -4.71 24.86
N GLU A 351 9.37 -5.36 25.62
CA GLU A 351 9.09 -6.79 25.41
C GLU A 351 8.39 -7.06 24.06
N VAL A 352 7.42 -6.22 23.67
CA VAL A 352 6.77 -6.29 22.33
C VAL A 352 7.81 -6.10 21.21
N SER A 353 8.74 -5.16 21.35
CA SER A 353 9.83 -4.91 20.39
C SER A 353 10.77 -6.12 20.28
N LYS A 354 11.20 -6.71 21.40
CA LYS A 354 12.01 -7.94 21.43
C LYS A 354 11.32 -9.12 20.75
N VAL A 355 10.04 -9.36 21.03
CA VAL A 355 9.29 -10.47 20.43
C VAL A 355 9.18 -10.29 18.92
N LEU A 356 8.80 -9.09 18.43
CA LEU A 356 8.78 -8.80 16.99
C LEU A 356 10.16 -8.99 16.33
N MET A 357 11.25 -8.64 17.04
CA MET A 357 12.63 -8.86 16.59
C MET A 357 13.01 -10.34 16.54
N GLU A 358 12.56 -11.15 17.49
CA GLU A 358 12.77 -12.61 17.49
C GLU A 358 11.91 -13.30 16.41
N LEU A 359 10.69 -12.85 16.15
CA LEU A 359 9.89 -13.30 15.00
C LEU A 359 10.56 -12.95 13.67
N ALA A 360 11.15 -11.75 13.56
CA ALA A 360 11.93 -11.34 12.39
C ALA A 360 13.17 -12.25 12.20
N ASN A 361 13.88 -12.57 13.29
CA ASN A 361 15.06 -13.45 13.27
C ASN A 361 14.71 -14.92 13.05
N SER A 362 13.56 -15.40 13.52
CA SER A 362 12.98 -16.71 13.22
C SER A 362 12.79 -16.89 11.71
N ILE A 363 12.09 -15.94 11.06
CA ILE A 363 11.92 -15.94 9.60
C ILE A 363 13.25 -15.82 8.87
N ARG A 364 14.06 -14.79 9.18
CA ARG A 364 15.37 -14.51 8.55
C ARG A 364 16.28 -15.74 8.51
N ASN A 365 16.37 -16.47 9.62
CA ASN A 365 17.24 -17.63 9.76
C ASN A 365 16.54 -18.97 9.43
N ARG A 366 15.24 -18.94 9.10
CA ARG A 366 14.39 -20.09 8.78
C ARG A 366 14.44 -21.17 9.87
N ARG A 367 14.30 -20.71 11.12
CA ARG A 367 14.28 -21.50 12.34
C ARG A 367 13.00 -21.20 13.12
N HIS A 368 12.56 -22.12 13.97
CA HIS A 368 11.51 -21.85 14.94
C HIS A 368 11.97 -20.82 15.99
N CYS A 369 10.98 -20.20 16.64
CA CYS A 369 11.16 -19.24 17.73
C CYS A 369 11.66 -19.95 19.00
N SER A 370 12.35 -19.21 19.86
CA SER A 370 12.66 -19.66 21.22
C SER A 370 11.43 -19.47 22.13
N PRO A 371 10.88 -20.51 22.78
CA PRO A 371 9.64 -20.38 23.56
C PRO A 371 9.82 -19.51 24.81
N GLU A 372 11.01 -19.51 25.42
CA GLU A 372 11.34 -18.75 26.63
C GLU A 372 11.26 -17.23 26.42
N LEU A 373 11.58 -16.74 25.21
CA LEU A 373 11.51 -15.32 24.84
C LEU A 373 10.10 -14.88 24.41
N LEU A 374 9.15 -15.82 24.25
CA LEU A 374 7.89 -15.59 23.54
C LEU A 374 6.71 -15.23 24.46
N SER A 375 6.74 -15.66 25.73
CA SER A 375 5.59 -15.53 26.64
C SER A 375 5.92 -14.88 27.98
N ASP A 376 6.86 -15.42 28.76
CA ASP A 376 6.99 -15.14 30.20
C ASP A 376 7.20 -13.64 30.51
N HIS A 377 8.25 -13.02 29.93
CA HIS A 377 8.55 -11.61 30.18
C HIS A 377 7.49 -10.64 29.61
N LEU A 378 6.88 -10.99 28.48
CA LEU A 378 5.79 -10.21 27.87
C LEU A 378 4.54 -10.22 28.76
N HIS A 379 4.19 -11.40 29.30
CA HIS A 379 3.06 -11.56 30.21
C HIS A 379 3.31 -10.85 31.55
N GLU A 380 4.53 -10.91 32.08
CA GLU A 380 4.95 -10.18 33.28
C GLU A 380 4.82 -8.65 33.09
N ALA A 381 5.33 -8.10 31.98
CA ALA A 381 5.22 -6.68 31.66
C ALA A 381 3.75 -6.24 31.44
N LEU A 382 2.91 -7.11 30.89
CA LEU A 382 1.47 -6.86 30.76
C LEU A 382 0.77 -6.86 32.14
N GLN A 383 1.17 -7.74 33.05
CA GLN A 383 0.68 -7.75 34.43
C GLN A 383 1.09 -6.48 35.19
N ASP A 384 2.30 -5.97 35.00
CA ASP A 384 2.77 -4.69 35.58
C ASP A 384 1.87 -3.53 35.14
N LEU A 385 1.65 -3.36 33.82
CA LEU A 385 0.79 -2.27 33.31
C LEU A 385 -0.65 -2.40 33.81
N ASN A 386 -1.20 -3.61 33.80
CA ASN A 386 -2.54 -3.91 34.31
C ASN A 386 -2.65 -3.59 35.82
N THR A 387 -1.60 -3.86 36.59
CA THR A 387 -1.52 -3.55 38.03
C THR A 387 -1.39 -2.04 38.27
N ALA A 388 -0.59 -1.32 37.47
CA ALA A 388 -0.50 0.13 37.51
C ALA A 388 -1.88 0.79 37.25
N ILE A 389 -2.60 0.34 36.21
CA ILE A 389 -3.97 0.81 35.90
C ILE A 389 -4.92 0.55 37.07
N LYS A 390 -4.91 -0.68 37.62
CA LYS A 390 -5.73 -1.07 38.79
C LYS A 390 -5.37 -0.30 40.07
N SER A 391 -4.16 0.22 40.20
CA SER A 391 -3.72 0.99 41.38
C SER A 391 -4.30 2.42 41.44
N GLN A 392 -4.69 2.99 40.29
CA GLN A 392 -5.20 4.37 40.17
C GLN A 392 -6.65 4.45 39.65
N PRO A 393 -7.63 3.70 40.22
CA PRO A 393 -8.99 3.65 39.68
C PRO A 393 -9.69 5.01 39.67
N ARG A 394 -9.37 5.89 40.64
CA ARG A 394 -9.91 7.25 40.74
C ARG A 394 -9.53 8.16 39.56
N LEU A 395 -8.48 7.82 38.82
CA LEU A 395 -8.02 8.58 37.66
C LEU A 395 -8.84 8.28 36.39
N PHE A 396 -9.49 7.10 36.33
CA PHE A 396 -10.24 6.62 35.15
C PHE A 396 -11.73 6.38 35.42
N LEU A 397 -12.15 6.23 36.68
CA LEU A 397 -13.56 6.02 37.08
C LEU A 397 -14.20 7.25 37.75
N GLY A 398 -13.42 8.32 37.90
CA GLY A 398 -13.80 9.49 38.70
C GLY A 398 -13.76 9.22 40.20
N SER A 399 -14.03 10.26 41.00
CA SER A 399 -14.17 10.14 42.44
C SER A 399 -15.65 10.10 42.81
N GLU A 400 -16.11 8.97 43.38
CA GLU A 400 -17.32 8.96 44.22
C GLU A 400 -17.03 9.75 45.52
N GLY A 401 -17.08 11.08 45.41
CA GLY A 401 -17.03 11.97 46.56
C GLY A 401 -18.33 11.87 47.36
N LYS A 402 -18.23 11.47 48.63
CA LYS A 402 -19.34 11.64 49.59
C LYS A 402 -19.52 13.13 49.92
N GLY A 403 -20.15 13.85 49.01
CA GLY A 403 -20.53 15.26 49.10
C GLY A 403 -21.52 15.59 47.99
N GLY A 404 -22.77 15.92 48.33
CA GLY A 404 -23.85 16.07 47.35
C GLY A 404 -23.71 17.31 46.48
N GLY A 405 -24.02 17.20 45.18
CA GLY A 405 -23.85 18.33 44.26
C GLY A 405 -24.15 18.09 42.77
N GLY A 406 -25.00 17.13 42.41
CA GLY A 406 -25.68 17.10 41.10
C GLY A 406 -24.81 17.16 39.83
N HIS A 407 -23.93 16.18 39.60
CA HIS A 407 -23.42 15.87 38.26
C HIS A 407 -23.75 14.42 37.89
N SER A 408 -24.82 14.22 37.13
CA SER A 408 -25.19 12.90 36.60
C SER A 408 -24.11 12.40 35.64
N SER A 409 -23.71 11.14 35.75
CA SER A 409 -22.61 10.60 34.94
C SER A 409 -22.99 10.55 33.46
N MET A 410 -22.21 11.25 32.63
CA MET A 410 -22.37 11.28 31.17
C MET A 410 -22.33 9.86 30.55
N LEU A 411 -21.60 8.95 31.19
CA LEU A 411 -21.48 7.53 30.85
C LEU A 411 -22.80 6.76 31.08
N ALA A 412 -23.57 7.08 32.12
CA ALA A 412 -24.90 6.49 32.31
C ALA A 412 -25.91 7.00 31.27
N LEU A 413 -25.80 8.26 30.84
CA LEU A 413 -26.63 8.82 29.77
C LEU A 413 -26.29 8.19 28.41
N ALA A 414 -25.01 7.95 28.13
CA ALA A 414 -24.55 7.22 26.95
C ALA A 414 -25.01 5.76 26.96
N ALA A 415 -24.90 5.06 28.10
CA ALA A 415 -25.39 3.69 28.27
C ALA A 415 -26.91 3.58 28.08
N ALA A 416 -27.68 4.55 28.59
CA ALA A 416 -29.13 4.62 28.38
C ALA A 416 -29.49 4.83 26.89
N HIS A 417 -28.75 5.70 26.18
CA HIS A 417 -28.93 5.88 24.73
C HIS A 417 -28.56 4.63 23.92
N ALA A 418 -27.52 3.89 24.32
CA ALA A 418 -27.16 2.62 23.70
C ALA A 418 -28.22 1.53 23.94
N ALA A 419 -28.73 1.41 25.18
CA ALA A 419 -29.80 0.47 25.52
C ALA A 419 -31.08 0.76 24.69
N ALA A 420 -31.48 2.03 24.60
CA ALA A 420 -32.66 2.47 23.84
C ALA A 420 -32.56 2.20 22.32
N ALA A 421 -31.37 1.95 21.79
CA ALA A 421 -31.18 1.56 20.38
C ALA A 421 -31.40 0.06 20.11
N THR A 422 -31.57 -0.78 21.15
CA THR A 422 -31.55 -2.26 21.01
C THR A 422 -32.93 -2.92 21.10
N GLU A 423 -33.99 -2.21 21.51
CA GLU A 423 -35.34 -2.78 21.59
C GLU A 423 -36.16 -2.55 20.32
N ASN A 424 -36.08 -3.47 19.35
CA ASN A 424 -37.12 -3.70 18.33
C ASN A 424 -36.96 -5.10 17.68
N PRO A 425 -37.80 -6.10 18.01
CA PRO A 425 -37.72 -7.44 17.42
C PRO A 425 -38.47 -7.54 16.06
N PRO A 426 -37.97 -8.33 15.09
CA PRO A 426 -38.61 -8.47 13.78
C PRO A 426 -39.69 -9.56 13.75
N ARG A 427 -40.91 -9.21 13.37
CA ARG A 427 -41.92 -10.13 12.80
C ARG A 427 -42.86 -9.35 11.87
N GLY A 428 -43.46 -10.01 10.87
CA GLY A 428 -44.04 -9.28 9.74
C GLY A 428 -45.37 -9.81 9.19
N ARG A 429 -45.82 -9.04 8.19
CA ARG A 429 -46.84 -9.33 7.15
C ARG A 429 -48.34 -9.10 7.47
N ARG A 430 -48.91 -8.27 6.58
CA ARG A 430 -50.28 -8.24 6.01
C ARG A 430 -51.40 -7.41 6.66
N GLU A 431 -51.75 -6.34 5.91
CA GLU A 431 -53.09 -5.96 5.40
C GLU A 431 -54.28 -5.85 6.37
N VAL A 432 -54.81 -4.62 6.54
CA VAL A 432 -56.14 -4.16 6.05
C VAL A 432 -56.35 -2.67 6.37
N GLN A 433 -57.22 -1.99 5.61
CA GLN A 433 -57.66 -0.57 5.71
C GLN A 433 -59.22 -0.53 5.65
N PRO A 434 -59.92 0.62 5.86
CA PRO A 434 -59.48 1.97 6.22
C PRO A 434 -60.27 2.62 7.40
N GLY A 435 -59.94 3.86 7.75
CA GLY A 435 -60.70 4.76 8.64
C GLY A 435 -60.27 6.22 8.40
N ALA A 436 -61.17 7.20 8.58
CA ALA A 436 -60.99 8.56 8.02
C ALA A 436 -60.92 9.70 9.05
N ALA A 437 -60.36 10.84 8.59
CA ALA A 437 -60.17 12.13 9.28
C ALA A 437 -59.13 12.12 10.44
N GLN A 438 -58.51 13.25 10.81
CA GLN A 438 -58.74 14.64 10.39
C GLN A 438 -57.43 15.44 10.22
N GLN A 439 -57.49 16.50 9.40
CA GLN A 439 -56.35 17.27 8.90
C GLN A 439 -55.87 18.37 9.87
N LYS A 440 -54.55 18.45 10.11
CA LYS A 440 -53.84 19.67 10.56
C LYS A 440 -52.39 19.65 10.07
N ASN A 441 -52.03 20.63 9.23
CA ASN A 441 -50.64 20.86 8.80
C ASN A 441 -49.84 21.52 9.93
N TYR A 442 -48.52 21.28 10.01
CA TYR A 442 -47.50 22.34 10.10
C TYR A 442 -46.15 21.86 9.54
N ALA A 443 -45.27 22.80 9.22
CA ALA A 443 -44.20 22.62 8.23
C ALA A 443 -42.84 22.16 8.79
N LEU A 444 -41.96 21.75 7.88
CA LEU A 444 -40.52 21.61 8.09
C LEU A 444 -39.86 22.95 8.46
N SER A 445 -38.97 22.93 9.44
CA SER A 445 -37.81 23.83 9.56
C SER A 445 -36.59 22.96 9.90
N SER A 446 -35.58 22.87 9.04
CA SER A 446 -34.57 23.90 8.71
C SER A 446 -33.54 24.06 9.82
N VAL A 447 -32.33 23.58 9.56
CA VAL A 447 -31.17 23.65 10.47
C VAL A 447 -30.76 25.09 10.69
N LYS A 448 -30.43 25.45 11.94
CA LYS A 448 -29.81 26.73 12.27
C LYS A 448 -28.68 26.55 13.27
N THR A 449 -27.49 27.00 12.89
CA THR A 449 -26.26 26.88 13.69
C THR A 449 -26.04 28.16 14.49
N ASP A 450 -26.33 28.15 15.79
CA ASP A 450 -26.15 29.34 16.63
C ASP A 450 -24.72 29.47 17.17
N SER A 451 -23.97 30.39 16.58
CA SER A 451 -22.59 30.73 16.95
C SER A 451 -22.54 31.71 18.13
N SER A 452 -23.03 31.29 19.29
CA SER A 452 -23.21 32.16 20.47
C SER A 452 -22.36 31.78 21.68
N ALA A 453 -22.09 30.48 21.91
CA ALA A 453 -21.39 29.98 23.11
C ALA A 453 -19.96 30.52 23.29
N LEU A 454 -19.27 30.89 22.20
CA LEU A 454 -17.86 31.29 22.23
C LEU A 454 -17.60 32.65 22.91
N MET A 455 -18.59 33.55 22.96
CA MET A 455 -18.42 34.93 23.45
C MET A 455 -18.60 35.09 24.95
N GLU A 456 -19.28 34.15 25.63
CA GLU A 456 -19.64 34.33 27.04
C GLU A 456 -18.48 34.00 28.00
N TRP A 457 -17.69 32.97 27.68
CA TRP A 457 -16.53 32.56 28.49
C TRP A 457 -15.44 33.64 28.58
N LYS A 458 -15.30 34.48 27.55
CA LYS A 458 -14.25 35.51 27.48
C LYS A 458 -14.49 36.72 28.39
N ARG A 459 -15.73 36.96 28.85
CA ARG A 459 -16.09 38.17 29.62
C ARG A 459 -15.79 38.07 31.13
N LYS A 460 -15.39 36.90 31.65
CA LYS A 460 -15.26 36.64 33.10
C LYS A 460 -13.82 36.66 33.65
N ARG A 461 -12.86 37.27 32.94
CA ARG A 461 -11.44 37.34 33.34
C ARG A 461 -10.91 38.72 33.75
N GLU A 462 -11.72 39.78 33.65
CA GLU A 462 -11.34 41.14 34.04
C GLU A 462 -12.10 41.63 35.27
N ASN A 463 -11.72 41.12 36.45
CA ASN A 463 -11.67 41.85 37.74
C ASN A 463 -11.34 40.90 38.89
N HIS A 464 -10.12 40.99 39.42
CA HIS A 464 -9.84 41.12 40.87
C HIS A 464 -8.33 41.20 41.13
N ASN A 465 -7.77 42.42 41.03
CA ASN A 465 -6.53 42.75 41.72
C ASN A 465 -6.88 43.15 43.16
N GLN A 466 -6.52 42.33 44.15
CA GLN A 466 -6.24 42.86 45.49
C GLN A 466 -5.23 42.03 46.27
N GLN A 467 -4.30 42.75 46.89
CA GLN A 467 -3.07 42.25 47.48
C GLN A 467 -3.27 41.99 48.98
N LYS A 468 -2.99 40.75 49.44
CA LYS A 468 -2.71 40.46 50.85
C LYS A 468 -1.69 39.32 50.98
N MET A 469 -0.76 39.48 51.91
CA MET A 469 0.47 38.69 52.04
C MET A 469 0.41 37.84 53.30
N LEU A 470 0.70 36.53 53.21
CA LEU A 470 1.07 35.69 54.37
C LEU A 470 1.78 34.38 53.92
N ARG A 471 2.74 33.95 54.76
CA ARG A 471 3.71 32.84 54.64
C ARG A 471 3.32 31.57 53.85
N PRO A 472 4.31 30.90 53.20
CA PRO A 472 4.16 29.51 52.77
C PRO A 472 4.25 28.52 53.94
N GLN A 473 3.46 27.45 53.88
CA GLN A 473 3.63 26.24 54.69
C GLN A 473 3.55 25.00 53.80
N LEU A 474 4.56 24.15 53.91
CA LEU A 474 4.72 22.93 53.14
C LEU A 474 3.78 21.85 53.68
N SER A 475 2.78 21.41 52.90
CA SER A 475 2.05 20.18 53.22
C SER A 475 1.43 19.53 51.99
N LYS A 476 1.61 18.20 51.90
CA LYS A 476 0.91 17.20 51.06
C LYS A 476 0.57 17.55 49.61
N ILE A 477 1.07 16.72 48.70
CA ILE A 477 0.65 16.67 47.28
C ILE A 477 -0.87 16.40 47.25
N ALA A 478 -1.63 17.46 46.99
CA ALA A 478 -3.06 17.38 46.75
C ALA A 478 -3.27 17.26 45.24
N ILE A 479 -3.57 16.04 44.76
CA ILE A 479 -4.08 15.84 43.41
C ILE A 479 -5.55 16.30 43.41
N THR A 480 -5.75 17.61 43.37
CA THR A 480 -7.06 18.24 43.29
C THR A 480 -7.61 18.02 41.89
N SER A 481 -8.50 17.02 41.75
CA SER A 481 -9.38 16.81 40.60
C SER A 481 -8.73 17.11 39.24
N LEU A 482 -7.94 16.16 38.73
CA LEU A 482 -7.72 16.07 37.28
C LEU A 482 -9.10 16.06 36.60
N GLU A 483 -9.32 16.86 35.57
CA GLU A 483 -10.54 16.67 34.78
C GLU A 483 -10.43 15.32 34.05
N PHE A 484 -11.53 14.56 33.98
CA PHE A 484 -11.54 13.24 33.34
C PHE A 484 -11.07 13.30 31.86
N SER A 485 -11.37 14.42 31.19
CA SER A 485 -10.85 14.82 29.87
C SER A 485 -9.32 14.73 29.75
N GLU A 486 -8.57 15.09 30.79
CA GLU A 486 -7.09 15.08 30.80
C GLU A 486 -6.51 13.66 30.99
N ALA A 487 -7.26 12.73 31.58
CA ALA A 487 -6.86 11.34 31.75
C ALA A 487 -7.12 10.48 30.50
N LEU A 488 -8.09 10.85 29.66
CA LEU A 488 -8.50 10.10 28.48
C LEU A 488 -7.38 9.80 27.46
N PRO A 489 -6.45 10.72 27.12
CA PRO A 489 -5.37 10.42 26.19
C PRO A 489 -4.44 9.29 26.67
N LEU A 490 -4.08 9.31 27.96
CA LEU A 490 -3.29 8.23 28.57
C LEU A 490 -4.08 6.92 28.72
N ALA A 491 -5.38 7.00 29.02
CA ALA A 491 -6.26 5.83 29.05
C ALA A 491 -6.31 5.14 27.66
N ALA A 492 -6.45 5.93 26.59
CA ALA A 492 -6.41 5.44 25.23
C ALA A 492 -5.03 4.87 24.87
N PHE A 493 -3.94 5.54 25.24
CA PHE A 493 -2.58 5.07 24.98
C PHE A 493 -2.27 3.72 25.65
N ALA A 494 -2.58 3.59 26.95
CA ALA A 494 -2.38 2.35 27.69
C ALA A 494 -3.29 1.21 27.18
N SER A 495 -4.53 1.52 26.81
CA SER A 495 -5.45 0.57 26.18
C SER A 495 -4.92 0.07 24.82
N LEU A 496 -4.38 0.98 23.99
CA LEU A 496 -3.76 0.64 22.72
C LEU A 496 -2.48 -0.21 22.89
N LEU A 497 -1.70 -0.02 23.96
CA LEU A 497 -0.57 -0.92 24.27
C LEU A 497 -1.04 -2.32 24.66
N VAL A 498 -2.09 -2.45 25.47
CA VAL A 498 -2.71 -3.77 25.77
C VAL A 498 -3.24 -4.43 24.48
N GLU A 499 -3.86 -3.65 23.58
CA GLU A 499 -4.30 -4.09 22.26
C GLU A 499 -3.12 -4.51 21.34
N THR A 500 -1.92 -3.94 21.46
CA THR A 500 -0.75 -4.45 20.72
C THR A 500 -0.37 -5.85 21.17
N VAL A 501 -0.47 -6.18 22.46
CA VAL A 501 -0.14 -7.53 22.96
C VAL A 501 -1.13 -8.56 22.46
N ALA A 502 -2.44 -8.29 22.58
CA ALA A 502 -3.48 -9.20 22.07
C ALA A 502 -3.40 -9.45 20.55
N LYS A 503 -2.85 -8.48 19.78
CA LYS A 503 -2.56 -8.67 18.35
C LYS A 503 -1.21 -9.31 18.08
N LEU A 504 -0.26 -9.25 19.01
CA LEU A 504 1.04 -9.90 18.89
C LEU A 504 0.88 -11.41 18.91
N ASP A 505 -0.01 -11.93 19.77
CA ASP A 505 -0.38 -13.35 19.83
C ASP A 505 -0.78 -13.89 18.43
N HIS A 506 -1.64 -13.16 17.71
CA HIS A 506 -2.05 -13.51 16.34
C HIS A 506 -0.89 -13.43 15.32
N VAL A 507 0.11 -12.57 15.52
CA VAL A 507 1.32 -12.52 14.68
C VAL A 507 2.22 -13.71 14.99
N ILE A 508 2.33 -14.11 16.27
CA ILE A 508 3.09 -15.31 16.69
C ILE A 508 2.50 -16.56 16.04
N GLU A 509 1.19 -16.79 16.17
CA GLU A 509 0.48 -17.95 15.59
C GLU A 509 0.73 -18.07 14.06
N GLU A 510 0.61 -16.97 13.32
CA GLU A 510 0.84 -16.95 11.86
C GLU A 510 2.31 -17.21 11.48
N VAL A 511 3.28 -16.81 12.32
CA VAL A 511 4.71 -17.10 12.12
C VAL A 511 5.04 -18.56 12.46
N GLU A 512 4.37 -19.15 13.45
CA GLU A 512 4.52 -20.58 13.77
C GLU A 512 3.88 -21.49 12.72
N GLU A 513 2.66 -21.18 12.24
CA GLU A 513 2.02 -21.87 11.12
C GLU A 513 2.89 -21.75 9.84
N LEU A 514 3.50 -20.58 9.61
CA LEU A 514 4.47 -20.37 8.55
C LEU A 514 5.72 -21.23 8.71
N GLY A 515 6.33 -21.26 9.89
CA GLY A 515 7.53 -22.07 10.16
C GLY A 515 7.29 -23.55 9.96
N ALA A 516 6.17 -24.06 10.47
CA ALA A 516 5.74 -25.44 10.30
C ALA A 516 5.52 -25.80 8.82
N MET A 517 4.77 -24.99 8.06
CA MET A 517 4.53 -25.23 6.63
C MET A 517 5.77 -25.03 5.75
N ALA A 518 6.72 -24.20 6.17
CA ALA A 518 7.99 -23.97 5.47
C ALA A 518 9.08 -24.98 5.85
N CYS A 519 8.82 -25.86 6.82
CA CYS A 519 9.78 -26.78 7.43
C CYS A 519 11.03 -26.05 7.93
N PHE A 520 10.83 -25.03 8.76
CA PHE A 520 11.92 -24.35 9.47
C PHE A 520 12.69 -25.32 10.38
N LYS A 521 13.96 -25.01 10.64
CA LYS A 521 14.79 -25.78 11.58
C LYS A 521 14.31 -25.60 13.01
N GLU A 522 14.50 -26.61 13.85
CA GLU A 522 14.34 -26.46 15.31
C GLU A 522 15.29 -25.38 15.87
N TYR A 523 14.92 -24.80 17.01
CA TYR A 523 15.75 -23.80 17.69
C TYR A 523 16.92 -24.48 18.41
N ASP A 524 18.15 -24.10 18.06
CA ASP A 524 19.37 -24.57 18.74
C ASP A 524 20.07 -23.38 19.42
N ALA A 525 20.00 -23.34 20.75
CA ALA A 525 20.62 -22.33 21.60
C ALA A 525 22.15 -22.26 21.46
N ASN A 526 22.81 -23.31 20.95
CA ASN A 526 24.26 -23.37 20.79
C ASN A 526 24.75 -22.65 19.51
N ASN A 527 23.84 -22.32 18.58
CA ASN A 527 24.16 -21.73 17.28
C ASN A 527 23.73 -20.25 17.15
N VAL A 528 23.82 -19.49 18.25
CA VAL A 528 23.61 -18.03 18.25
C VAL A 528 24.78 -17.32 17.55
N SER A 529 24.72 -17.27 16.22
CA SER A 529 25.62 -16.44 15.41
C SER A 529 25.32 -14.95 15.65
N VAL A 530 26.16 -14.29 16.46
CA VAL A 530 26.10 -12.84 16.70
C VAL A 530 26.57 -12.10 15.44
N THR A 531 25.68 -12.04 14.45
CA THR A 531 25.94 -11.40 13.16
C THR A 531 25.74 -9.89 13.33
N CYS A 532 26.81 -9.18 13.68
CA CYS A 532 26.84 -7.72 13.66
C CYS A 532 26.80 -7.20 12.21
N GLU A 533 25.63 -7.25 11.57
CA GLU A 533 25.42 -6.55 10.29
C GLU A 533 25.52 -5.03 10.51
N ILE A 534 26.37 -4.39 9.71
CA ILE A 534 26.37 -2.94 9.53
C ILE A 534 24.98 -2.55 9.00
N PRO A 535 24.29 -1.52 9.55
CA PRO A 535 22.92 -1.20 9.18
C PRO A 535 22.80 -0.90 7.69
N ARG A 536 22.11 -1.79 6.96
CA ARG A 536 21.74 -1.57 5.56
C ARG A 536 20.68 -0.47 5.53
N ILE A 537 20.97 0.61 4.80
CA ILE A 537 20.08 1.78 4.66
C ILE A 537 18.72 1.35 4.09
N ASP A 538 17.64 1.96 4.59
CA ASP A 538 16.25 1.52 4.39
C ASP A 538 15.87 1.19 2.93
N VAL A 539 15.81 -0.10 2.58
CA VAL A 539 15.38 -0.59 1.26
C VAL A 539 13.84 -0.58 1.10
N VAL A 540 13.15 0.30 1.85
CA VAL A 540 11.69 0.42 1.90
C VAL A 540 11.13 1.22 0.72
N GLN A 541 11.91 2.13 0.14
CA GLN A 541 11.42 3.13 -0.82
C GLN A 541 11.29 2.61 -2.27
N ASN A 542 10.71 1.42 -2.46
CA ASN A 542 10.60 0.73 -3.75
C ASN A 542 9.14 0.57 -4.27
N GLN A 543 8.20 1.40 -3.82
CA GLN A 543 6.88 1.53 -4.46
C GLN A 543 6.84 2.71 -5.45
N LEU A 544 7.40 2.49 -6.64
CA LEU A 544 6.97 3.18 -7.86
C LEU A 544 5.88 2.31 -8.52
N PRO A 545 4.75 2.88 -8.99
CA PRO A 545 3.68 2.08 -9.59
C PRO A 545 4.11 1.52 -10.94
N CYS A 546 4.28 0.20 -11.04
CA CYS A 546 4.40 -0.52 -12.31
C CYS A 546 3.06 -0.63 -13.06
N HIS A 547 2.37 0.50 -13.23
CA HIS A 547 1.23 0.66 -14.13
C HIS A 547 1.66 1.50 -15.35
N GLY A 548 2.46 0.88 -16.20
CA GLY A 548 2.82 1.37 -17.53
C GLY A 548 1.91 0.78 -18.61
N THR A 549 0.60 0.98 -18.49
CA THR A 549 -0.41 0.67 -19.52
C THR A 549 -1.59 1.63 -19.37
N ASP A 550 -1.74 2.51 -20.37
CA ASP A 550 -2.91 3.33 -20.73
C ASP A 550 -3.68 4.07 -19.60
#